data_AF-A0A3N4MYK0-F1
#
_entry.id   AF-A0A3N4MYK0-F1
#
_cell.length_a   1.000
_cell.length_b   1.000
_cell.length_c   1.000
_cell.angle_alpha   90.00
_cell.angle_beta   90.00
_cell.angle_gamma   90.00
#
_symmetry.space_group_name_H-M   'P 1'
#
loop_
_entity.id
_entity.type
_entity.pdbx_description
1 polymer ?
#
loop_
_entity_poly.entity_id
_entity_poly.type
_entity_poly.pdbx_seq_one_letter_code
_entity_poly.pdbx_strand_id
1 'polypeptide(L)'
;MTYSTDFRQPALSKIKQDRSIYKVAKEMGIGRATLSAWIQDPEPNPYPKDRKCRKINREAPMQDVEQYPDDFQYERAQRFGCSAKSIGAALKKWNISRKKDL
;
A
#
# COMPACT_ATOMS: atom_id res chain seq x y z
N MET A 1 5.53 8.61 -10.14
CA MET A 1 4.67 9.45 -9.28
C MET A 1 3.25 9.35 -9.80
N THR A 2 2.26 9.26 -8.91
CA THR A 2 0.84 9.28 -9.30
C THR A 2 0.37 10.73 -9.31
N TYR A 3 -0.10 11.20 -10.47
CA TYR A 3 -0.68 12.54 -10.58
C TYR A 3 -2.06 12.58 -9.94
N SER A 4 -2.38 13.67 -9.22
CA SER A 4 -3.66 13.88 -8.54
C SER A 4 -4.82 13.98 -9.53
N THR A 5 -6.04 13.72 -9.04
CA THR A 5 -7.29 13.88 -9.81
C THR A 5 -7.40 15.26 -10.43
N ASP A 6 -7.09 16.29 -9.65
CA ASP A 6 -7.25 17.70 -10.03
C ASP A 6 -6.32 18.08 -11.18
N PHE A 7 -5.19 17.40 -11.31
CA PHE A 7 -4.25 17.61 -12.42
C PHE A 7 -4.63 16.80 -13.67
N ARG A 8 -5.24 15.62 -13.50
CA ARG A 8 -5.69 14.79 -14.64
C ARG A 8 -6.92 15.36 -15.33
N GLN A 9 -7.86 15.92 -14.57
CA GLN A 9 -9.13 16.44 -15.11
C GLN A 9 -8.94 17.51 -16.20
N PRO A 10 -8.08 18.54 -16.02
CA PRO A 10 -7.76 19.50 -17.08
C PRO A 10 -7.10 18.89 -18.32
N ALA A 11 -6.25 17.87 -18.13
CA ALA A 11 -5.61 17.19 -19.24
C ALA A 11 -6.64 16.42 -20.09
N LEU A 12 -7.54 15.71 -19.42
CA LEU A 12 -8.60 14.93 -20.05
C LEU A 12 -9.66 15.82 -20.70
N SER A 13 -10.00 16.96 -20.09
CA SER A 13 -10.96 17.92 -20.68
C SER A 13 -10.40 18.54 -21.97
N LYS A 14 -9.11 18.90 -22.01
CA LYS A 14 -8.44 19.37 -23.23
C LYS A 14 -8.46 18.32 -24.35
N ILE A 15 -8.23 17.05 -24.01
CA ILE A 15 -8.28 15.94 -24.99
C ILE A 15 -9.70 15.74 -25.52
N LYS A 16 -10.73 15.86 -24.66
CA LYS A 16 -12.15 15.80 -25.08
C LYS A 16 -12.56 16.95 -26.00
N GLN A 17 -11.87 18.10 -25.94
CA GLN A 17 -12.08 19.24 -26.85
C GLN A 17 -11.31 19.08 -28.19
N ASP A 18 -11.15 17.84 -28.68
CA ASP A 18 -10.46 17.48 -29.92
C ASP A 18 -9.00 17.95 -30.04
N ARG A 19 -8.32 18.22 -28.90
CA ARG A 19 -6.89 18.51 -28.91
C ARG A 19 -6.08 17.23 -29.05
N SER A 20 -5.11 17.24 -29.95
CA SER A 20 -4.14 16.14 -30.07
C SER A 20 -3.42 15.89 -28.73
N ILE A 21 -3.31 14.61 -28.35
CA ILE A 21 -2.58 14.13 -27.16
C ILE A 21 -1.16 14.71 -27.12
N TYR A 22 -0.50 14.85 -28.27
CA TYR A 22 0.84 15.43 -28.36
C TYR A 22 0.89 16.88 -27.91
N LYS A 23 -0.10 17.69 -28.32
CA LYS A 23 -0.18 19.11 -27.98
C LYS A 23 -0.43 19.29 -26.48
N VAL A 24 -1.34 18.49 -25.91
CA VAL A 24 -1.64 18.49 -24.48
C VAL A 24 -0.43 18.02 -23.65
N ALA A 25 0.27 16.97 -24.10
CA ALA A 25 1.50 16.48 -23.48
C ALA A 25 2.58 17.57 -23.41
N LYS A 26 2.82 18.28 -24.53
CA LYS A 26 3.80 19.36 -24.60
C LYS A 26 3.41 20.55 -23.73
N GLU A 27 2.14 20.93 -23.72
CA GLU A 27 1.61 22.06 -22.94
C GLU A 27 1.70 21.80 -21.43
N MET A 28 1.42 20.56 -20.99
CA MET A 28 1.44 20.20 -19.57
C MET A 28 2.78 19.62 -19.10
N GLY A 29 3.74 19.41 -20.00
CA GLY A 29 5.04 18.81 -19.67
C GLY A 29 4.94 17.33 -19.24
N ILE A 30 3.97 16.59 -19.76
CA ILE A 30 3.71 15.18 -19.39
C ILE A 30 4.07 14.27 -20.56
N GLY A 31 4.56 13.06 -20.28
CA GLY A 31 4.74 12.03 -21.29
C GLY A 31 3.43 11.62 -21.98
N ARG A 32 3.49 11.35 -23.29
CA ARG A 32 2.33 10.92 -24.10
C ARG A 32 1.69 9.63 -23.56
N ALA A 33 2.53 8.68 -23.16
CA ALA A 33 2.08 7.41 -22.58
C ALA A 33 1.22 7.61 -21.31
N THR A 34 1.55 8.61 -20.50
CA THR A 34 0.79 8.95 -19.29
C THR A 34 -0.61 9.45 -19.63
N LEU A 35 -0.75 10.31 -20.64
CA LEU A 35 -2.06 10.77 -21.10
C LEU A 35 -2.88 9.63 -21.71
N SER A 36 -2.26 8.75 -22.50
CA SER A 36 -2.91 7.54 -23.01
C SER A 36 -3.42 6.64 -21.88
N ALA A 37 -2.62 6.47 -20.82
CA ALA A 37 -3.05 5.72 -19.64
C ALA A 37 -4.23 6.39 -18.93
N TRP A 38 -4.29 7.72 -18.85
CA TRP A 38 -5.43 8.42 -18.24
C TRP A 38 -6.70 8.40 -19.07
N ILE A 39 -6.58 8.26 -20.39
CA ILE A 39 -7.77 8.06 -21.25
C ILE A 39 -8.41 6.71 -20.95
N GLN A 40 -7.60 5.68 -20.68
CA GLN A 40 -8.08 4.34 -20.29
C GLN A 40 -8.58 4.35 -18.85
N ASP A 41 -7.76 4.84 -17.92
CA ASP A 41 -8.01 4.87 -16.48
C ASP A 41 -7.87 6.31 -15.94
N PRO A 42 -8.96 7.10 -15.94
CA PRO A 42 -8.91 8.52 -15.58
C PRO A 42 -8.60 8.74 -14.10
N GLU A 43 -9.07 7.83 -13.24
CA GLU A 43 -8.84 7.93 -11.81
C GLU A 43 -7.45 7.40 -11.41
N PRO A 44 -6.75 8.07 -10.48
CA PRO A 44 -5.53 7.53 -9.91
C PRO A 44 -5.84 6.27 -9.12
N ASN A 45 -5.04 5.23 -9.37
CA ASN A 45 -5.16 4.00 -8.61
C ASN A 45 -4.91 4.30 -7.12
N PRO A 46 -5.85 3.96 -6.22
CA PRO A 46 -5.71 4.28 -4.81
C PRO A 46 -4.53 3.52 -4.21
N TYR A 47 -3.92 4.10 -3.18
CA TYR A 47 -2.94 3.36 -2.41
C TYR A 47 -3.62 2.13 -1.80
N PRO A 48 -3.08 0.91 -1.97
CA PRO A 48 -3.74 -0.29 -1.49
C PRO A 48 -3.85 -0.25 0.03
N LYS A 49 -5.09 -0.29 0.53
CA LYS A 49 -5.40 -0.29 1.97
C LYS A 49 -4.81 -1.53 2.66
N ASP A 50 -4.90 -2.68 2.00
CA ASP A 50 -4.50 -3.98 2.55
C ASP A 50 -3.22 -4.52 1.91
N ARG A 51 -2.07 -3.91 2.24
CA ARG A 51 -0.77 -4.50 1.86
C ARG A 51 -0.50 -5.75 2.69
N LYS A 52 -0.21 -6.87 2.03
CA LYS A 52 0.23 -8.10 2.69
C LYS A 52 1.60 -7.89 3.36
N CYS A 53 1.75 -8.42 4.57
CA CYS A 53 3.07 -8.48 5.21
C CYS A 53 3.93 -9.47 4.42
N ARG A 54 5.16 -9.09 4.04
CA ARG A 54 6.00 -9.93 3.18
C ARG A 54 6.56 -11.18 3.89
N LYS A 55 6.84 -11.07 5.20
CA LYS A 55 7.50 -12.13 6.00
C LYS A 55 6.58 -12.92 6.93
N ILE A 56 5.49 -12.30 7.41
CA ILE A 56 4.66 -12.83 8.49
C ILE A 56 3.27 -13.09 7.92
N ASN A 57 2.79 -14.34 7.97
CA ASN A 57 1.41 -14.70 7.62
C ASN A 57 0.45 -14.36 8.78
N ARG A 58 -0.83 -14.09 8.48
CA ARG A 58 -1.86 -13.72 9.46
C ARG A 58 -2.01 -14.71 10.60
N GLU A 59 -2.00 -16.00 10.26
CA GLU A 59 -2.29 -17.08 11.21
C GLU A 59 -1.09 -17.38 12.13
N ALA A 60 0.13 -17.08 11.66
CA ALA A 60 1.33 -17.56 12.33
C ALA A 60 1.58 -16.88 13.70
N PRO A 61 1.40 -15.55 13.86
CA PRO A 61 1.51 -14.94 15.20
C PRO A 61 0.37 -15.27 16.14
N MET A 62 -0.80 -15.67 15.62
CA MET A 62 -1.90 -16.12 16.48
C MET A 62 -1.51 -17.41 17.18
N GLN A 63 -1.05 -18.40 16.41
CA GLN A 63 -0.58 -19.68 16.93
C GLN A 63 0.61 -19.53 17.89
N ASP A 64 1.57 -18.66 17.56
CA ASP A 64 2.72 -18.41 18.43
C ASP A 64 2.33 -17.70 19.73
N VAL A 65 1.32 -16.82 19.71
CA VAL A 65 0.77 -16.19 20.94
C VAL A 65 -0.01 -17.19 21.79
N GLU A 66 -0.68 -18.17 21.20
CA GLU A 66 -1.34 -19.26 21.93
C GLU A 66 -0.33 -20.22 22.56
N GLN A 67 0.70 -20.62 21.80
CA GLN A 67 1.68 -21.62 22.22
C GLN A 67 2.70 -21.07 23.23
N TYR A 68 3.15 -19.84 23.04
CA TYR A 68 4.18 -19.22 23.86
C TYR A 68 3.69 -17.87 24.35
N PRO A 69 2.83 -17.86 25.36
CA PRO A 69 1.98 -16.71 25.51
C PRO A 69 2.74 -15.60 26.28
N ASP A 70 3.73 -15.94 27.10
CA ASP A 70 4.54 -14.99 27.88
C ASP A 70 5.78 -14.46 27.17
N ASP A 71 6.06 -14.97 25.98
CA ASP A 71 7.24 -14.60 25.20
C ASP A 71 7.19 -13.15 24.74
N PHE A 72 8.35 -12.53 24.80
CA PHE A 72 8.59 -11.19 24.32
C PHE A 72 8.65 -11.14 22.79
N GLN A 73 8.37 -9.96 22.23
CA GLN A 73 8.35 -9.76 20.78
C GLN A 73 9.69 -10.10 20.10
N TYR A 74 10.82 -9.98 20.81
CA TYR A 74 12.14 -10.33 20.26
C TYR A 74 12.37 -11.84 20.16
N GLU A 75 11.84 -12.64 21.10
CA GLU A 75 11.92 -14.11 21.08
C GLU A 75 11.06 -14.66 19.93
N ARG A 76 9.84 -14.14 19.80
CA ARG A 76 8.95 -14.43 18.67
C ARG A 76 9.61 -14.07 17.33
N ALA A 77 10.26 -12.91 17.27
CA ALA A 77 10.93 -12.45 16.06
C ALA A 77 12.07 -13.37 15.61
N GLN A 78 12.80 -13.99 16.54
CA GLN A 78 13.81 -14.99 16.23
C GLN A 78 13.21 -16.22 15.53
N ARG A 79 12.05 -16.72 16.00
CA ARG A 79 11.33 -17.85 15.36
C ARG A 79 10.90 -17.53 13.93
N PHE A 80 10.40 -16.31 13.71
CA PHE A 80 9.92 -15.86 12.40
C PHE A 80 11.00 -15.30 11.47
N GLY A 81 12.28 -15.26 11.89
CA GLY A 81 13.37 -14.69 11.09
C GLY A 81 13.14 -13.21 10.72
N CYS A 82 12.53 -12.45 11.62
CA CYS A 82 12.15 -11.06 11.40
C CYS A 82 12.59 -10.15 12.55
N SER A 83 12.20 -8.87 12.50
CA SER A 83 12.52 -7.91 13.56
C SER A 83 11.42 -7.91 14.64
N ALA A 84 11.77 -7.57 15.89
CA ALA A 84 10.78 -7.40 16.96
C ALA A 84 9.69 -6.37 16.57
N LYS A 85 10.10 -5.27 15.91
CA LYS A 85 9.18 -4.25 15.40
C LYS A 85 8.17 -4.79 14.39
N SER A 86 8.58 -5.72 13.52
CA SER A 86 7.66 -6.36 12.56
C SER A 86 6.64 -7.26 13.25
N ILE A 87 7.03 -7.96 14.33
CA ILE A 87 6.08 -8.73 15.16
C ILE A 87 5.08 -7.79 15.83
N GLY A 88 5.54 -6.74 16.50
CA GLY A 88 4.65 -5.77 17.14
C GLY A 88 3.67 -5.10 16.16
N ALA A 89 4.14 -4.75 14.95
CA ALA A 89 3.28 -4.22 13.90
C ALA A 89 2.25 -5.25 13.39
N ALA A 90 2.63 -6.53 13.27
CA ALA A 90 1.74 -7.60 12.85
C ALA A 90 0.65 -7.87 13.89
N LEU A 91 1.02 -7.97 15.18
CA LEU A 91 0.07 -8.15 16.29
C LEU A 91 -0.94 -6.99 16.34
N LYS A 92 -0.47 -5.75 16.25
CA LYS A 92 -1.34 -4.56 16.22
C LYS A 92 -2.26 -4.55 15.00
N LYS A 93 -1.76 -4.94 13.83
CA LYS A 93 -2.54 -4.99 12.59
C LYS A 93 -3.68 -6.00 12.64
N TRP A 94 -3.50 -7.12 13.35
CA TRP A 94 -4.49 -8.17 13.49
C TRP A 94 -5.26 -8.13 14.81
N ASN A 95 -5.12 -7.04 15.58
CA ASN A 95 -5.75 -6.87 16.89
C ASN A 95 -5.49 -8.03 17.87
N ILE A 96 -4.30 -8.63 17.79
CA ILE A 96 -3.88 -9.68 18.72
C ILE A 96 -3.27 -8.98 19.93
N SER A 97 -3.90 -9.15 21.09
CA SER A 97 -3.40 -8.65 22.36
C SER A 97 -3.50 -9.73 23.42
N ARG A 98 -2.47 -9.87 24.24
CA ARG A 98 -2.50 -10.71 25.43
C ARG A 98 -1.98 -9.92 26.62
N LYS A 99 -2.76 -9.91 27.68
CA LYS A 99 -2.31 -9.43 28.99
C LYS A 99 -1.54 -10.56 29.66
N LYS A 100 -0.36 -10.26 30.21
CA LYS A 100 0.36 -11.23 31.04
C LYS A 100 -0.35 -11.32 32.39
N ASP A 101 -0.65 -12.53 32.82
CA ASP A 101 -1.03 -12.78 34.19
C ASP A 101 0.28 -12.95 34.97
N LEU A 102 0.54 -12.01 35.88
CA LEU A 102 1.70 -12.00 36.79
C LEU A 102 1.42 -12.86 38.01
#